data_AF-A0A2E1L3K1-F1
#
_entry.id   AF-A0A2E1L3K1-F1
#
_cell.length_a   1.000
_cell.length_b   1.000
_cell.length_c   1.000
_cell.angle_alpha   90.00
_cell.angle_beta   90.00
_cell.angle_gamma   90.00
#
_symmetry.space_group_name_H-M   'P 1'
#
loop_
_entity.id
_entity.type
_entity.pdbx_description
1 polymer ?
#
loop_
_entity_poly.entity_id
_entity_poly.type
_entity_poly.pdbx_seq_one_letter_code
_entity_poly.pdbx_strand_id
1 'polypeptide(L)'
;IRENVLKNPNADKHEQYNIDLAELTTSINKSSHVFMKAMARVATYERNLNQIKTNKEALTKAVYTLRDKMNVLDREFSGSAAKAEIGEKDRLNIMDRLMKARGGWYPNSYGPTELHMQSFEIAKQMYDRSKPKIDSFIDEVSKLGKLLEEAGGPIYLD
;
A
#
# COMPACT_ATOMS: atom_id res chain seq x y z
N ILE A 1 -15.40 17.18 45.56
CA ILE A 1 -14.21 17.42 44.70
C ILE A 1 -14.64 17.12 43.27
N ARG A 2 -14.53 18.06 42.33
CA ARG A 2 -14.79 17.75 40.91
C ARG A 2 -13.57 17.00 40.38
N GLU A 3 -13.77 15.82 39.80
CA GLU A 3 -12.71 15.15 39.05
C GLU A 3 -12.33 16.04 37.85
N ASN A 4 -11.13 16.62 37.86
CA ASN A 4 -10.60 17.46 36.78
C ASN A 4 -10.03 16.63 35.61
N VAL A 5 -10.42 15.35 35.49
CA VAL A 5 -9.95 14.45 34.43
C VAL A 5 -11.11 14.13 33.51
N LEU A 6 -10.99 14.50 32.25
CA LEU A 6 -11.93 14.11 31.21
C LEU A 6 -11.83 12.59 31.02
N LYS A 7 -12.91 11.87 31.31
CA LYS A 7 -12.99 10.42 31.08
C LYS A 7 -13.26 10.15 29.60
N ASN A 8 -12.47 9.28 28.99
CA ASN A 8 -12.71 8.85 27.61
C ASN A 8 -13.83 7.80 27.62
N PRO A 9 -14.94 8.00 26.86
CA PRO A 9 -16.06 7.06 26.85
C PRO A 9 -15.71 5.69 26.23
N ASN A 10 -14.57 5.58 25.54
CA ASN A 10 -14.08 4.34 24.92
C ASN A 10 -12.79 3.82 25.58
N ALA A 11 -12.49 4.23 26.82
CA ALA A 11 -11.26 3.81 27.52
C ALA A 11 -11.12 2.28 27.65
N ASP A 12 -12.25 1.58 27.80
CA ASP A 12 -12.35 0.12 27.85
C ASP A 12 -11.89 -0.57 26.56
N LYS A 13 -11.88 0.14 25.43
CA LYS A 13 -11.50 -0.39 24.11
C LYS A 13 -10.05 -0.10 23.72
N HIS A 14 -9.33 0.72 24.50
CA HIS A 14 -8.01 1.23 24.10
C HIS A 14 -6.98 0.14 23.89
N GLU A 15 -6.96 -0.87 24.77
CA GLU A 15 -5.99 -1.96 24.69
C GLU A 15 -6.14 -2.75 23.38
N GLN A 16 -7.36 -3.25 23.13
CA GLN A 16 -7.64 -3.99 21.89
C GLN A 16 -7.42 -3.12 20.66
N TYR A 17 -7.84 -1.86 20.70
CA TYR A 17 -7.62 -0.91 19.60
C TYR A 17 -6.13 -0.74 19.26
N ASN A 18 -5.26 -0.64 20.27
CA ASN A 18 -3.82 -0.48 20.05
C ASN A 18 -3.20 -1.76 19.44
N ILE A 19 -3.64 -2.94 19.87
CA ILE A 19 -3.25 -4.23 19.30
C ILE A 19 -3.65 -4.27 17.81
N ASP A 20 -4.93 -4.02 17.52
CA ASP A 20 -5.47 -4.07 16.16
C ASP A 20 -4.76 -3.05 15.23
N LEU A 21 -4.48 -1.85 15.75
CA LEU A 21 -3.76 -0.81 15.02
C LEU A 21 -2.32 -1.22 14.70
N ALA A 22 -1.63 -1.88 15.63
CA ALA A 22 -0.28 -2.38 15.41
C ALA A 22 -0.26 -3.52 14.37
N GLU A 23 -1.21 -4.45 14.44
CA GLU A 23 -1.37 -5.54 13.47
C GLU A 23 -1.69 -5.03 12.06
N LEU A 24 -2.63 -4.09 11.94
CA LEU A 24 -2.97 -3.48 10.66
C LEU A 24 -1.78 -2.73 10.07
N THR A 25 -1.08 -1.95 10.90
CA THR A 25 0.14 -1.23 10.48
C THR A 25 1.20 -2.19 9.95
N THR A 26 1.41 -3.30 10.66
CA THR A 26 2.39 -4.31 10.26
C THR A 26 2.02 -4.96 8.92
N SER A 27 0.74 -5.29 8.74
CA SER A 27 0.23 -5.88 7.49
C SER A 27 0.38 -4.92 6.30
N ILE A 28 -0.01 -3.65 6.49
CA ILE A 28 0.14 -2.60 5.47
C ILE A 28 1.62 -2.42 5.09
N ASN A 29 2.53 -2.34 6.07
CA ASN A 29 3.95 -2.17 5.82
C ASN A 29 4.55 -3.35 5.04
N LYS A 30 4.18 -4.59 5.42
CA LYS A 30 4.60 -5.81 4.69
C LYS A 30 4.13 -5.77 3.24
N SER A 31 2.84 -5.49 3.00
CA SER A 31 2.30 -5.37 1.65
C SER A 31 2.97 -4.26 0.85
N SER A 32 3.21 -3.09 1.46
CA SER A 32 3.92 -1.98 0.83
C SER A 32 5.32 -2.39 0.38
N HIS A 33 6.07 -3.08 1.24
CA HIS A 33 7.43 -3.52 0.93
C HIS A 33 7.46 -4.50 -0.24
N VAL A 34 6.60 -5.51 -0.24
CA VAL A 34 6.55 -6.49 -1.33
C VAL A 34 6.04 -5.86 -2.63
N PHE A 35 5.08 -4.93 -2.54
CA PHE A 35 4.60 -4.17 -3.70
C PHE A 35 5.72 -3.32 -4.31
N MET A 36 6.51 -2.60 -3.49
CA MET A 36 7.68 -1.84 -3.96
C MET A 36 8.70 -2.69 -4.70
N LYS A 37 8.98 -3.90 -4.20
CA LYS A 37 9.85 -4.86 -4.91
C LYS A 37 9.27 -5.25 -6.27
N ALA A 38 7.97 -5.53 -6.33
CA ALA A 38 7.29 -5.87 -7.58
C ALA A 38 7.31 -4.70 -8.59
N MET A 39 7.13 -3.45 -8.14
CA MET A 39 7.28 -2.26 -8.98
C MET A 39 8.69 -2.15 -9.57
N ALA A 40 9.72 -2.37 -8.75
CA ALA A 40 11.11 -2.36 -9.21
C ALA A 40 11.39 -3.43 -10.27
N ARG A 41 10.73 -4.60 -10.17
CA ARG A 41 10.81 -5.65 -11.19
C ARG A 41 10.20 -5.21 -12.51
N VAL A 42 9.01 -4.62 -12.51
CA VAL A 42 8.38 -4.11 -13.74
C VAL A 42 9.28 -3.11 -14.45
N ALA A 43 9.86 -2.17 -13.70
CA ALA A 43 10.84 -1.22 -14.26
C ALA A 43 12.08 -1.93 -14.84
N THR A 44 12.52 -3.03 -14.21
CA THR A 44 13.63 -3.84 -14.71
C THR A 44 13.23 -4.62 -15.97
N TYR A 45 12.02 -5.14 -16.06
CA TYR A 45 11.51 -5.79 -17.27
C TYR A 45 11.50 -4.83 -18.45
N GLU A 46 10.94 -3.62 -18.26
CA GLU A 46 10.87 -2.57 -19.27
C GLU A 46 12.26 -2.22 -19.83
N ARG A 47 13.26 -2.05 -18.96
CA ARG A 47 14.65 -1.73 -19.37
C ARG A 47 15.34 -2.84 -20.16
N ASN A 48 14.92 -4.09 -20.02
CA ASN A 48 15.57 -5.25 -20.62
C ASN A 48 14.78 -5.87 -21.78
N LEU A 49 13.69 -5.23 -22.23
CA LEU A 49 12.88 -5.69 -23.38
C LEU A 49 13.70 -5.86 -24.67
N ASN A 50 14.82 -5.14 -24.80
CA ASN A 50 15.73 -5.28 -25.93
C ASN A 50 16.47 -6.62 -25.98
N GLN A 51 16.61 -7.31 -24.84
CA GLN A 51 17.31 -8.60 -24.72
C GLN A 51 16.43 -9.80 -25.09
N ILE A 52 15.11 -9.59 -25.17
CA ILE A 52 14.13 -10.63 -25.51
C ILE A 52 14.33 -11.11 -26.95
N LYS A 53 14.50 -12.42 -27.12
CA LYS A 53 14.84 -13.08 -28.39
C LYS A 53 13.62 -13.68 -29.09
N THR A 54 12.63 -14.15 -28.33
CA THR A 54 11.42 -14.80 -28.86
C THR A 54 10.17 -14.11 -28.33
N ASN A 55 9.05 -14.21 -29.07
CA ASN A 55 7.75 -13.64 -28.68
C ASN A 55 7.79 -12.14 -28.25
N LYS A 56 8.72 -11.37 -28.82
CA LYS A 56 9.07 -10.02 -28.35
C LYS A 56 7.88 -9.06 -28.35
N GLU A 57 7.04 -9.09 -29.38
CA GLU A 57 5.88 -8.20 -29.49
C GLU A 57 4.88 -8.45 -28.35
N ALA A 58 4.47 -9.70 -28.14
CA ALA A 58 3.49 -10.04 -27.11
C ALA A 58 4.04 -9.78 -25.70
N LEU A 59 5.30 -10.13 -25.44
CA LEU A 59 5.95 -9.91 -24.14
C LEU A 59 6.14 -8.41 -23.85
N THR A 60 6.49 -7.61 -24.85
CA THR A 60 6.54 -6.15 -24.73
C THR A 60 5.19 -5.59 -24.33
N LYS A 61 4.11 -6.02 -25.01
CA LYS A 61 2.75 -5.60 -24.67
C LYS A 61 2.35 -6.01 -23.25
N ALA A 62 2.74 -7.21 -22.81
CA ALA A 62 2.47 -7.69 -21.46
C ALA A 62 3.18 -6.84 -20.39
N VAL A 63 4.45 -6.47 -20.62
CA VAL A 63 5.20 -5.59 -19.70
C VAL A 63 4.52 -4.23 -19.58
N TYR A 64 4.11 -3.60 -20.68
CA TYR A 64 3.42 -2.31 -20.62
C TYR A 64 2.04 -2.40 -19.97
N THR A 65 1.29 -3.47 -20.22
CA THR A 65 0.01 -3.72 -19.53
C THR A 65 0.21 -3.82 -18.02
N LEU A 66 1.27 -4.52 -17.59
CA LEU A 66 1.61 -4.67 -16.19
C LEU A 66 2.08 -3.34 -15.57
N ARG A 67 2.83 -2.52 -16.30
CA ARG A 67 3.22 -1.16 -15.90
C ARG A 67 2.01 -0.24 -15.70
N ASP A 68 1.03 -0.32 -16.58
CA ASP A 68 -0.18 0.50 -16.44
C ASP A 68 -0.99 0.05 -15.22
N LYS A 69 -1.12 -1.26 -14.99
CA LYS A 69 -1.73 -1.81 -13.76
C LYS A 69 -0.98 -1.37 -12.51
N MET A 70 0.35 -1.39 -12.53
CA MET A 70 1.22 -0.89 -11.45
C MET A 70 0.89 0.56 -11.10
N ASN A 71 0.83 1.44 -12.08
CA ASN A 71 0.57 2.87 -11.88
C ASN A 71 -0.82 3.13 -11.27
N VAL A 72 -1.82 2.36 -11.69
CA VAL A 72 -3.18 2.45 -11.12
C VAL A 72 -3.18 2.01 -9.65
N LEU A 73 -2.50 0.90 -9.32
CA LEU A 73 -2.43 0.38 -7.96
C LEU A 73 -1.61 1.28 -7.03
N ASP A 74 -0.49 1.83 -7.50
CA ASP A 74 0.31 2.75 -6.71
C ASP A 74 -0.48 4.02 -6.38
N ARG A 75 -1.24 4.56 -7.34
CA ARG A 75 -2.14 5.69 -7.07
C ARG A 75 -3.21 5.36 -6.04
N GLU A 76 -3.76 4.15 -6.05
CA GLU A 76 -4.77 3.72 -5.08
C GLU A 76 -4.17 3.55 -3.67
N PHE A 77 -2.96 3.00 -3.58
CA PHE A 77 -2.32 2.64 -2.32
C PHE A 77 -1.56 3.81 -1.67
N SER A 78 -0.76 4.52 -2.47
CA SER A 78 0.12 5.61 -2.06
C SER A 78 -0.52 6.99 -2.22
N GLY A 79 -1.60 7.11 -2.99
CA GLY A 79 -2.22 8.39 -3.37
C GLY A 79 -1.63 8.98 -4.65
N SER A 80 -2.16 10.12 -5.12
CA SER A 80 -1.67 10.74 -6.36
C SER A 80 -0.41 11.57 -6.13
N ALA A 81 0.58 11.49 -7.02
CA ALA A 81 1.74 12.39 -7.02
C ALA A 81 1.34 13.87 -7.20
N ALA A 82 0.19 14.16 -7.84
CA ALA A 82 -0.36 15.51 -8.00
C ALA A 82 -0.74 16.17 -6.66
N LYS A 83 -0.82 15.42 -5.55
CA LYS A 83 -0.94 15.98 -4.18
C LYS A 83 0.17 16.97 -3.82
N ALA A 84 1.34 16.89 -4.47
CA ALA A 84 2.44 17.80 -4.20
C ALA A 84 2.17 19.23 -4.75
N GLU A 85 1.15 19.40 -5.58
CA GLU A 85 0.73 20.70 -6.11
C GLU A 85 -0.22 21.40 -5.12
N ILE A 86 0.07 22.67 -4.83
CA ILE A 86 -0.69 23.48 -3.87
C ILE A 86 -2.11 23.69 -4.40
N GLY A 87 -3.12 23.20 -3.66
CA GLY A 87 -4.54 23.46 -3.94
C GLY A 87 -5.34 22.27 -4.49
N GLU A 88 -4.70 21.14 -4.80
CA GLU A 88 -5.40 19.94 -5.27
C GLU A 88 -6.15 19.21 -4.15
N LYS A 89 -7.44 18.95 -4.35
CA LYS A 89 -8.30 18.21 -3.40
C LYS A 89 -8.21 16.72 -3.69
N ASP A 90 -7.24 16.03 -3.08
CA ASP A 90 -7.13 14.59 -3.23
C ASP A 90 -7.92 13.80 -2.16
N ARG A 91 -8.29 12.57 -2.49
CA ARG A 91 -8.89 11.60 -1.56
C ARG A 91 -7.82 11.12 -0.58
N LEU A 92 -8.16 11.01 0.71
CA LEU A 92 -7.26 10.46 1.73
C LEU A 92 -6.92 9.00 1.38
N ASN A 93 -5.62 8.67 1.36
CA ASN A 93 -5.11 7.33 1.11
C ASN A 93 -5.04 6.49 2.41
N ILE A 94 -4.63 5.22 2.30
CA ILE A 94 -4.53 4.30 3.45
C ILE A 94 -3.61 4.87 4.54
N MET A 95 -2.47 5.42 4.15
CA MET A 95 -1.47 5.96 5.07
C MET A 95 -1.97 7.22 5.80
N ASP A 96 -2.69 8.09 5.11
CA ASP A 96 -3.32 9.28 5.72
C ASP A 96 -4.30 8.86 6.82
N ARG A 97 -5.13 7.84 6.54
CA ARG A 97 -6.11 7.31 7.50
C ARG A 97 -5.44 6.60 8.66
N LEU A 98 -4.41 5.80 8.38
CA LEU A 98 -3.63 5.12 9.40
C LEU A 98 -2.88 6.10 10.30
N MET A 99 -2.34 7.20 9.76
CA MET A 99 -1.72 8.27 10.54
C MET A 99 -2.73 8.93 11.48
N LYS A 100 -3.95 9.21 11.01
CA LYS A 100 -5.03 9.75 11.85
C LYS A 100 -5.48 8.77 12.92
N ALA A 101 -5.48 7.47 12.64
CA ALA A 101 -5.79 6.42 13.59
C ALA A 101 -4.80 6.35 14.78
N ARG A 102 -3.52 6.70 14.56
CA ARG A 102 -2.52 6.73 15.65
C ARG A 102 -2.75 7.84 16.67
N GLY A 103 -3.54 8.87 16.33
CA GLY A 103 -3.94 9.90 17.28
C GLY A 103 -2.90 10.98 17.57
N GLY A 104 -2.04 11.30 16.60
CA GLY A 104 -0.99 12.31 16.72
C GLY A 104 0.35 11.75 17.20
N TRP A 105 1.38 12.60 17.23
CA TRP A 105 2.76 12.18 17.53
C TRP A 105 3.08 12.11 19.05
N TYR A 106 2.21 12.68 19.89
CA TYR A 106 2.47 12.85 21.32
C TYR A 106 1.60 11.92 22.17
N PRO A 107 2.20 11.20 23.15
CA PRO A 107 1.44 10.46 24.16
C PRO A 107 0.53 11.43 24.92
N ASN A 108 -0.73 11.08 25.06
CA ASN A 108 -1.65 11.80 25.95
C ASN A 108 -2.36 10.78 26.86
N SER A 109 -2.73 11.22 28.05
CA SER A 109 -3.43 10.39 29.04
C SER A 109 -4.90 10.13 28.68
N TYR A 110 -5.42 10.78 27.63
CA TYR A 110 -6.80 10.63 27.17
C TYR A 110 -6.99 9.43 26.23
N GLY A 111 -5.93 8.97 25.56
CA GLY A 111 -5.96 7.86 24.62
C GLY A 111 -6.67 8.19 23.29
N PRO A 112 -6.90 7.18 22.44
CA PRO A 112 -7.56 7.37 21.15
C PRO A 112 -9.02 7.85 21.31
N THR A 113 -9.41 8.79 20.45
CA THR A 113 -10.79 9.28 20.37
C THR A 113 -11.62 8.38 19.45
N GLU A 114 -12.94 8.55 19.48
CA GLU A 114 -13.83 7.88 18.53
C GLU A 114 -13.45 8.19 17.07
N LEU A 115 -13.00 9.42 16.78
CA LEU A 115 -12.55 9.80 15.43
C LEU A 115 -11.27 9.06 14.99
N HIS A 116 -10.37 8.76 15.94
CA HIS A 116 -9.20 7.91 15.66
C HIS A 116 -9.65 6.49 15.30
N MET A 117 -10.57 5.92 16.10
CA MET A 117 -11.15 4.59 15.86
C MET A 117 -11.89 4.52 14.51
N GLN A 118 -12.65 5.54 14.14
CA GLN A 118 -13.28 5.62 12.82
C GLN A 118 -12.25 5.70 11.69
N SER A 119 -11.14 6.42 11.89
CA SER A 119 -10.06 6.48 10.91
C SER A 119 -9.36 5.13 10.71
N PHE A 120 -9.22 4.35 11.79
CA PHE A 120 -8.73 2.97 11.73
C PHE A 120 -9.66 2.09 10.88
N GLU A 121 -10.97 2.10 11.14
CA GLU A 121 -11.92 1.29 10.37
C GLU A 121 -11.90 1.61 8.88
N ILE A 122 -11.79 2.90 8.54
CA ILE A 122 -11.65 3.31 7.14
C ILE A 122 -10.33 2.78 6.55
N ALA A 123 -9.21 2.90 7.26
CA ALA A 123 -7.92 2.38 6.79
C ALA A 123 -7.96 0.86 6.57
N LYS A 124 -8.57 0.12 7.49
CA LYS A 124 -8.77 -1.33 7.42
C LYS A 124 -9.57 -1.70 6.17
N GLN A 125 -10.74 -1.10 5.98
CA GLN A 125 -11.57 -1.35 4.80
C GLN A 125 -10.88 -1.00 3.48
N MET A 126 -10.08 0.07 3.46
CA MET A 126 -9.29 0.41 2.27
C MET A 126 -8.22 -0.65 2.00
N TYR A 127 -7.49 -1.08 3.03
CA TYR A 127 -6.49 -2.13 2.92
C TYR A 127 -7.09 -3.46 2.46
N ASP A 128 -8.21 -3.88 3.03
CA ASP A 128 -8.89 -5.14 2.66
C ASP A 128 -9.33 -5.16 1.18
N ARG A 129 -9.69 -3.99 0.62
CA ARG A 129 -10.01 -3.87 -0.82
C ARG A 129 -8.77 -3.86 -1.71
N SER A 130 -7.66 -3.26 -1.26
CA SER A 130 -6.45 -3.11 -2.07
C SER A 130 -5.54 -4.34 -2.00
N LYS A 131 -5.49 -5.04 -0.86
CA LYS A 131 -4.65 -6.21 -0.64
C LYS A 131 -4.77 -7.29 -1.72
N PRO A 132 -5.96 -7.82 -2.08
CA PRO A 132 -6.06 -8.86 -3.11
C PRO A 132 -5.57 -8.38 -4.49
N LYS A 133 -5.69 -7.08 -4.79
CA LYS A 133 -5.17 -6.51 -6.05
C LYS A 133 -3.65 -6.45 -6.05
N ILE A 134 -3.04 -6.10 -4.92
CA ILE A 134 -1.59 -6.11 -4.71
C ILE A 134 -1.06 -7.53 -4.85
N ASP A 135 -1.68 -8.51 -4.17
CA ASP A 135 -1.28 -9.92 -4.23
C ASP A 135 -1.36 -10.45 -5.66
N SER A 136 -2.47 -10.18 -6.37
CA SER A 136 -2.64 -10.53 -7.80
C SER A 136 -1.55 -9.90 -8.69
N PHE A 137 -1.21 -8.63 -8.46
CA PHE A 137 -0.17 -7.95 -9.22
C PHE A 137 1.21 -8.58 -8.98
N ILE A 138 1.56 -8.92 -7.74
CA ILE A 138 2.83 -9.59 -7.40
C ILE A 138 2.95 -10.95 -8.11
N ASP A 139 1.86 -11.70 -8.15
CA ASP A 139 1.80 -12.99 -8.85
C ASP A 139 1.99 -12.82 -10.37
N GLU A 140 1.34 -11.82 -10.97
CA GLU A 140 1.48 -11.50 -12.39
C GLU A 140 2.90 -11.07 -12.75
N VAL A 141 3.53 -10.24 -11.92
CA VAL A 141 4.95 -9.85 -12.06
C VAL A 141 5.83 -11.08 -12.07
N SER A 142 5.64 -11.98 -11.11
CA SER A 142 6.45 -13.20 -10.98
C SER A 142 6.26 -14.15 -12.17
N LYS A 143 5.02 -14.30 -12.67
CA LYS A 143 4.73 -15.12 -13.86
C LYS A 143 5.34 -14.53 -15.12
N LEU A 144 5.21 -13.21 -15.33
CA LEU A 144 5.78 -12.55 -16.50
C LEU A 144 7.31 -12.60 -16.48
N GLY A 145 7.94 -12.46 -15.31
CA GLY A 145 9.39 -12.60 -15.16
C GLY A 145 9.93 -13.91 -15.72
N LYS A 146 9.28 -15.03 -15.39
CA LYS A 146 9.66 -16.36 -15.91
C LYS A 146 9.55 -16.44 -17.43
N LEU A 147 8.47 -15.89 -18.00
CA LEU A 147 8.29 -15.86 -19.45
C LEU A 147 9.35 -15.00 -20.15
N LEU A 148 9.77 -13.88 -19.53
CA LEU A 148 10.82 -13.04 -20.05
C LEU A 148 12.19 -13.74 -20.01
N GLU A 149 12.48 -14.47 -18.93
CA GLU A 149 13.70 -15.29 -18.80
C GLU A 149 13.76 -16.40 -19.85
N GLU A 150 12.67 -17.17 -20.01
CA GLU A 150 12.55 -18.21 -21.04
C GLU A 150 12.71 -17.65 -22.47
N ALA A 151 12.29 -16.39 -22.68
CA ALA A 151 12.44 -15.70 -23.95
C ALA A 151 13.83 -15.06 -24.18
N GLY A 152 14.78 -15.31 -23.27
CA GLY A 152 16.17 -14.86 -23.38
C GLY A 152 16.51 -13.56 -22.65
N GLY A 153 15.60 -13.07 -21.80
CA GLY A 153 15.86 -11.99 -20.85
C GLY A 153 16.80 -12.41 -19.72
N PRO A 154 17.35 -11.45 -18.95
CA PRO A 154 18.23 -11.74 -17.83
C PRO A 154 17.46 -12.35 -16.66
N ILE A 155 18.16 -13.07 -15.78
CA ILE A 155 17.59 -13.61 -14.54
C ILE A 155 17.32 -12.46 -13.57
N TYR A 156 16.11 -12.39 -13.03
CA TYR A 156 15.70 -11.34 -12.10
C TYR A 156 15.68 -11.86 -10.66
N LEU A 157 16.68 -11.49 -9.85
CA LEU A 157 16.79 -11.91 -8.44
C LEU A 157 15.87 -11.13 -7.48
N ASP A 158 15.59 -11.72 -6.31
CA ASP A 158 14.72 -11.23 -5.21
C ASP A 158 15.37 -10.20 -4.26
#